data_AF-A0AAN1CS31-F1
#
_entry.id   AF-A0AAN1CS31-F1
#
_cell.length_a   1.000
_cell.length_b   1.000
_cell.length_c   1.000
_cell.angle_alpha   90.00
_cell.angle_beta   90.00
_cell.angle_gamma   90.00
#
_symmetry.space_group_name_H-M   'P 1'
#
loop_
_entity.id
_entity.type
_entity.pdbx_description
1 polymer ?
#
loop_
_entity_poly.entity_id
_entity_poly.type
_entity_poly.pdbx_seq_one_letter_code
_entity_poly.pdbx_strand_id
1 'polypeptide(L)'
;MIDLKSTGALAKVSNDSFKKLFSTIKKPSNEELKIGYQHTRRLVNQGNLNTSTVSLYGQHILAHLCVLSPDTRRFTGNVLEVEGFWPQAKTMFVDRNDTITCQILLSDIEQLAKANLSDNLADITSDILQLTQEIDKTKLRGKRCYNEHVAEFSGNYNEWLSDLEITRNSWLSDKFEKFQEYSVSLPEHGNLIWVNKFFNSYVQRGLVWKLDFYTSKSHVNQVKDHVPDCKVHHGISDQTVYVVMQLSNAVVVYNTSADEGVISELGKLVDSHDQVVVDLPNLKYNLSFMLSKTGFWQYRASYMLKNGTKFSPRRIDYMVK
;
A
#
# COMPACT_ATOMS: atom_id res chain seq x y z
N MET A 1 -56.53 -3.34 31.57
CA MET A 1 -55.99 -3.90 30.30
C MET A 1 -54.86 -2.97 29.87
N ILE A 2 -53.61 -3.36 30.10
CA ILE A 2 -52.44 -2.55 29.71
C ILE A 2 -52.21 -2.80 28.22
N ASP A 3 -52.14 -1.71 27.46
CA ASP A 3 -52.08 -1.71 26.00
C ASP A 3 -50.76 -2.34 25.49
N LEU A 4 -50.88 -3.57 24.99
CA LEU A 4 -49.82 -4.42 24.43
C LEU A 4 -49.16 -3.84 23.16
N LYS A 5 -49.62 -2.70 22.64
CA LYS A 5 -48.98 -2.00 21.51
C LYS A 5 -47.76 -1.17 21.93
N SER A 6 -47.65 -0.78 23.20
CA SER A 6 -46.55 0.04 23.71
C SER A 6 -45.26 -0.75 23.95
N THR A 7 -45.36 -2.03 24.30
CA THR A 7 -44.22 -2.93 24.56
C THR A 7 -43.49 -3.34 23.28
N GLY A 8 -44.19 -3.51 22.16
CA GLY A 8 -43.58 -3.79 20.85
C GLY A 8 -42.78 -2.61 20.31
N ALA A 9 -43.26 -1.37 20.50
CA ALA A 9 -42.54 -0.16 20.12
C ALA A 9 -41.31 0.07 21.01
N LEU A 10 -41.43 -0.12 22.33
CA LEU A 10 -40.30 -0.06 23.26
C LEU A 10 -39.26 -1.16 23.01
N ALA A 11 -39.69 -2.38 22.70
CA ALA A 11 -38.78 -3.48 22.33
C ALA A 11 -38.05 -3.19 21.01
N LYS A 12 -38.72 -2.57 20.03
CA LYS A 12 -38.13 -2.22 18.72
C LYS A 12 -37.19 -1.02 18.83
N VAL A 13 -37.57 0.03 19.58
CA VAL A 13 -36.71 1.19 19.89
C VAL A 13 -35.53 0.78 20.76
N SER A 14 -35.73 -0.13 21.73
CA SER A 14 -34.66 -0.77 22.49
C SER A 14 -33.73 -1.52 21.57
N ASN A 15 -34.24 -2.36 20.66
CA ASN A 15 -33.40 -3.12 19.72
C ASN A 15 -32.63 -2.22 18.75
N ASP A 16 -33.24 -1.14 18.26
CA ASP A 16 -32.58 -0.19 17.35
C ASP A 16 -31.57 0.71 18.09
N SER A 17 -31.83 1.05 19.35
CA SER A 17 -30.89 1.78 20.22
C SER A 17 -29.75 0.88 20.68
N PHE A 18 -30.02 -0.39 20.98
CA PHE A 18 -29.01 -1.41 21.29
C PHE A 18 -28.18 -1.69 20.04
N LYS A 19 -28.80 -1.87 18.87
CA LYS A 19 -28.08 -1.94 17.60
C LYS A 19 -27.21 -0.71 17.40
N LYS A 20 -27.68 0.52 17.63
CA LYS A 20 -26.88 1.76 17.52
C LYS A 20 -25.73 1.86 18.53
N LEU A 21 -25.96 1.47 19.79
CA LEU A 21 -24.96 1.44 20.86
C LEU A 21 -23.87 0.39 20.61
N PHE A 22 -24.22 -0.71 19.96
CA PHE A 22 -23.31 -1.81 19.63
C PHE A 22 -22.89 -1.86 18.15
N SER A 23 -23.35 -0.94 17.28
CA SER A 23 -23.05 -0.91 15.84
C SER A 23 -21.91 -0.01 15.46
N THR A 24 -21.54 0.91 16.33
CA THR A 24 -20.61 1.95 15.92
C THR A 24 -19.27 1.62 16.56
N ILE A 25 -18.44 0.88 15.84
CA ILE A 25 -17.00 0.96 16.07
C ILE A 25 -16.66 2.43 15.89
N LYS A 26 -16.39 3.12 17.01
CA LYS A 26 -16.12 4.55 16.98
C LYS A 26 -14.80 4.73 16.23
N LYS A 27 -14.88 5.32 15.04
CA LYS A 27 -13.69 5.67 14.27
C LYS A 27 -12.84 6.66 15.09
N PRO A 28 -11.53 6.45 15.22
CA PRO A 28 -10.64 7.38 15.88
C PRO A 28 -10.60 8.71 15.11
N SER A 29 -10.35 9.79 15.84
CA SER A 29 -10.06 11.10 15.27
C SER A 29 -8.71 11.12 14.54
N ASN A 30 -8.53 12.09 13.65
CA ASN A 30 -7.26 12.27 12.94
C ASN A 30 -6.06 12.50 13.89
N GLU A 31 -6.27 13.16 15.03
CA GLU A 31 -5.20 13.35 16.02
C GLU A 31 -4.85 12.05 16.75
N GLU A 32 -5.85 11.24 17.11
CA GLU A 32 -5.62 9.90 17.68
C GLU A 32 -4.85 9.00 16.70
N LEU A 33 -5.19 9.07 15.41
CA LEU A 33 -4.48 8.34 14.36
C LEU A 33 -3.01 8.81 14.21
N LYS A 34 -2.75 10.12 14.19
CA LYS A 34 -1.38 10.66 14.09
C LYS A 34 -0.52 10.25 15.29
N ILE A 35 -1.05 10.40 16.51
CA ILE A 35 -0.36 9.99 17.73
C ILE A 35 -0.14 8.47 17.73
N GLY A 36 -1.16 7.71 17.34
CA GLY A 36 -1.08 6.25 17.20
C GLY A 36 0.00 5.82 16.23
N TYR A 37 0.12 6.45 15.06
CA TYR A 37 1.17 6.19 14.08
C TYR A 37 2.57 6.46 14.65
N GLN A 38 2.78 7.64 15.24
CA GLN A 38 4.07 8.01 15.84
C GLN A 38 4.49 7.05 16.95
N HIS A 39 3.54 6.68 17.82
CA HIS A 39 3.79 5.75 18.91
C HIS A 39 4.10 4.34 18.40
N THR A 40 3.32 3.85 17.43
CA THR A 40 3.53 2.55 16.78
C THR A 40 4.91 2.47 16.15
N ARG A 41 5.26 3.45 15.31
CA ARG A 41 6.57 3.50 14.65
C ARG A 41 7.72 3.44 15.65
N ARG A 42 7.60 4.15 16.78
CA ARG A 42 8.58 4.10 17.86
C ARG A 42 8.69 2.70 18.49
N LEU A 43 7.55 2.05 18.79
CA LEU A 43 7.54 0.72 19.39
C LEU A 43 8.10 -0.36 18.45
N VAL A 44 7.77 -0.29 17.17
CA VAL A 44 8.29 -1.22 16.14
C VAL A 44 9.81 -1.13 16.06
N ASN A 45 10.36 0.10 15.99
CA ASN A 45 11.81 0.33 15.97
C ASN A 45 12.52 -0.13 17.24
N GLN A 46 11.79 -0.26 18.36
CA GLN A 46 12.30 -0.77 19.63
C GLN A 46 12.08 -2.29 19.78
N GLY A 47 11.41 -2.95 18.83
CA GLY A 47 11.04 -4.37 18.93
C GLY A 47 10.03 -4.66 20.04
N ASN A 48 9.24 -3.67 20.44
CA ASN A 48 8.39 -3.70 21.64
C ASN A 48 6.90 -3.52 21.35
N LEU A 49 6.44 -3.74 20.11
CA LEU A 49 5.01 -3.69 19.79
C LEU A 49 4.32 -4.99 20.22
N ASN A 50 3.68 -5.02 21.40
CA ASN A 50 3.02 -6.20 21.94
C ASN A 50 1.88 -5.83 22.93
N THR A 51 1.20 -6.84 23.49
CA THR A 51 0.03 -6.65 24.36
C THR A 51 0.33 -6.03 25.72
N SER A 52 1.60 -6.04 26.16
CA SER A 52 2.04 -5.41 27.41
C SER A 52 2.30 -3.91 27.25
N THR A 53 2.66 -3.47 26.04
CA THR A 53 2.97 -2.07 25.72
C THR A 53 1.81 -1.34 25.06
N VAL A 54 0.84 -2.07 24.47
CA VAL A 54 -0.31 -1.50 23.77
C VAL A 54 -1.62 -1.92 24.44
N SER A 55 -2.39 -0.92 24.89
CA SER A 55 -3.74 -1.12 25.44
C SER A 55 -4.71 -1.65 24.39
N LEU A 56 -5.84 -2.22 24.80
CA LEU A 56 -6.86 -2.72 23.85
C LEU A 56 -7.36 -1.61 22.92
N TYR A 57 -7.55 -0.40 23.46
CA TYR A 57 -7.89 0.77 22.66
C TYR A 57 -6.78 1.13 21.65
N GLY A 58 -5.52 1.04 22.06
CA GLY A 58 -4.38 1.23 21.16
C GLY A 58 -4.32 0.20 20.04
N GLN A 59 -4.74 -1.05 20.28
CA GLN A 59 -4.85 -2.08 19.25
C GLN A 59 -5.96 -1.76 18.25
N HIS A 60 -7.09 -1.21 18.70
CA HIS A 60 -8.16 -0.75 17.80
C HIS A 60 -7.68 0.42 16.93
N ILE A 61 -6.95 1.37 17.50
CA ILE A 61 -6.30 2.43 16.71
C ILE A 61 -5.35 1.81 15.69
N LEU A 62 -4.54 0.82 16.10
CA LEU A 62 -3.60 0.17 15.21
C LEU A 62 -4.29 -0.56 14.05
N ALA A 63 -5.39 -1.28 14.32
CA ALA A 63 -6.20 -1.91 13.28
C ALA A 63 -6.71 -0.87 12.29
N HIS A 64 -7.20 0.28 12.77
CA HIS A 64 -7.60 1.39 11.89
C HIS A 64 -6.43 1.94 11.07
N LEU A 65 -5.23 2.03 11.65
CA LEU A 65 -4.02 2.48 10.95
C LEU A 65 -3.64 1.55 9.79
N CYS A 66 -3.86 0.24 9.90
CA CYS A 66 -3.62 -0.73 8.83
C CYS A 66 -4.51 -0.45 7.61
N VAL A 67 -5.80 -0.15 7.85
CA VAL A 67 -6.82 -0.04 6.78
C VAL A 67 -7.20 1.41 6.45
N LEU A 68 -6.32 2.38 6.71
CA LEU A 68 -6.59 3.77 6.34
C LEU A 68 -6.71 3.97 4.83
N SER A 69 -7.61 4.85 4.41
CA SER A 69 -7.66 5.29 3.01
C SER A 69 -6.37 6.01 2.59
N PRO A 70 -5.98 5.96 1.30
CA PRO A 70 -4.82 6.68 0.77
C PRO A 70 -4.79 8.15 1.18
N ASP A 71 -5.93 8.85 1.08
CA ASP A 71 -6.00 10.27 1.43
C ASP A 71 -5.71 10.53 2.91
N THR A 72 -6.15 9.65 3.81
CA THR A 72 -5.89 9.79 5.25
C THR A 72 -4.44 9.47 5.60
N ARG A 73 -3.86 8.46 4.92
CA ARG A 73 -2.44 8.08 5.08
C ARG A 73 -1.50 9.23 4.72
N ARG A 74 -1.82 10.05 3.72
CA ARG A 74 -1.01 11.21 3.32
C ARG A 74 -0.72 12.18 4.47
N PHE A 75 -1.66 12.34 5.41
CA PHE A 75 -1.54 13.28 6.53
C PHE A 75 -1.12 12.62 7.85
N THR A 76 -1.30 11.30 7.95
CA THR A 76 -1.08 10.55 9.19
C THR A 76 0.24 9.79 9.17
N GLY A 77 0.59 9.20 8.02
CA GLY A 77 1.57 8.12 7.89
C GLY A 77 0.90 6.78 7.60
N ASN A 78 1.70 5.81 7.15
CA ASN A 78 1.26 4.46 6.84
C ASN A 78 2.07 3.46 7.68
N VAL A 79 1.43 2.82 8.66
CA VAL A 79 2.12 1.82 9.53
C VAL A 79 2.62 0.62 8.73
N LEU A 80 1.97 0.29 7.60
CA LEU A 80 2.35 -0.81 6.73
C LEU A 80 3.59 -0.50 5.87
N GLU A 81 4.10 0.74 5.88
CA GLU A 81 5.41 1.09 5.29
C GLU A 81 6.55 0.89 6.28
N VAL A 82 6.28 0.64 7.57
CA VAL A 82 7.33 0.48 8.58
C VAL A 82 7.84 -0.95 8.54
N GLU A 83 9.14 -1.10 8.30
CA GLU A 83 9.82 -2.41 8.30
C GLU A 83 9.64 -3.14 9.64
N GLY A 84 9.30 -4.43 9.59
CA GLY A 84 9.09 -5.26 10.78
C GLY A 84 7.82 -4.94 11.58
N PHE A 85 6.93 -4.08 11.07
CA PHE A 85 5.65 -3.76 11.72
C PHE A 85 4.70 -4.96 11.75
N TRP A 86 4.39 -5.54 10.58
CA TRP A 86 3.32 -6.53 10.49
C TRP A 86 3.58 -7.77 11.35
N PRO A 87 4.78 -8.37 11.39
CA PRO A 87 5.05 -9.54 12.23
C PRO A 87 4.79 -9.27 13.73
N GLN A 88 5.16 -8.08 14.22
CA GLN A 88 4.90 -7.68 15.60
C GLN A 88 3.41 -7.42 15.85
N ALA A 89 2.74 -6.71 14.93
CA ALA A 89 1.31 -6.42 15.01
C ALA A 89 0.46 -7.70 14.99
N LYS A 90 0.79 -8.65 14.12
CA LYS A 90 0.17 -9.97 14.06
C LYS A 90 0.26 -10.68 15.41
N THR A 91 1.46 -10.80 15.96
CA THR A 91 1.69 -11.46 17.27
C THR A 91 0.80 -10.83 18.35
N MET A 92 0.77 -9.49 18.41
CA MET A 92 -0.06 -8.76 19.35
C MET A 92 -1.57 -8.99 19.14
N PHE A 93 -2.03 -9.06 17.89
CA PHE A 93 -3.43 -9.31 17.57
C PHE A 93 -3.85 -10.75 17.91
N VAL A 94 -2.99 -11.74 17.68
CA VAL A 94 -3.22 -13.14 18.07
C VAL A 94 -3.35 -13.27 19.59
N ASP A 95 -2.44 -12.67 20.36
CA ASP A 95 -2.40 -12.79 21.83
C ASP A 95 -3.71 -12.36 22.53
N ARG A 96 -4.40 -11.35 21.99
CA ARG A 96 -5.64 -10.83 22.58
C ARG A 96 -6.90 -11.23 21.79
N ASN A 97 -6.76 -11.58 20.52
CA ASN A 97 -7.79 -11.96 19.55
C ASN A 97 -9.16 -11.32 19.81
N ASP A 98 -9.21 -10.00 19.62
CA ASP A 98 -10.39 -9.19 19.89
C ASP A 98 -11.26 -9.01 18.63
N THR A 99 -12.55 -9.31 18.74
CA THR A 99 -13.51 -9.24 17.62
C THR A 99 -13.59 -7.86 16.98
N ILE A 100 -13.44 -6.76 17.75
CA ILE A 100 -13.51 -5.40 17.20
C ILE A 100 -12.30 -5.16 16.29
N THR A 101 -11.11 -5.60 16.71
CA THR A 101 -9.89 -5.53 15.90
C THR A 101 -10.08 -6.22 14.56
N CYS A 102 -10.57 -7.46 14.56
CA CYS A 102 -10.83 -8.20 13.32
C CYS A 102 -11.91 -7.53 12.46
N GLN A 103 -12.98 -7.01 13.08
CA GLN A 103 -14.02 -6.28 12.36
C GLN A 103 -13.47 -5.00 11.69
N ILE A 104 -12.58 -4.27 12.36
CA ILE A 104 -11.91 -3.09 11.77
C ILE A 104 -11.09 -3.50 10.56
N LEU A 105 -10.24 -4.54 10.70
CA LEU A 105 -9.37 -5.01 9.62
C LEU A 105 -10.16 -5.49 8.39
N LEU A 106 -11.31 -6.13 8.61
CA LEU A 106 -12.18 -6.60 7.52
C LEU A 106 -12.98 -5.46 6.86
N SER A 107 -13.45 -4.48 7.63
CA SER A 107 -14.36 -3.42 7.12
C SER A 107 -13.77 -2.60 5.98
N ASP A 108 -12.45 -2.40 5.97
CA ASP A 108 -11.76 -1.55 5.00
C ASP A 108 -10.55 -2.30 4.40
N ILE A 109 -10.61 -3.63 4.28
CA ILE A 109 -9.44 -4.45 3.88
C ILE A 109 -8.90 -4.10 2.50
N GLU A 110 -9.74 -3.64 1.57
CA GLU A 110 -9.33 -3.16 0.24
C GLU A 110 -8.28 -2.05 0.30
N GLN A 111 -8.23 -1.30 1.41
CA GLN A 111 -7.24 -0.26 1.61
C GLN A 111 -5.81 -0.81 1.75
N LEU A 112 -5.63 -2.10 2.09
CA LEU A 112 -4.33 -2.77 2.07
C LEU A 112 -3.76 -2.85 0.66
N ALA A 113 -4.62 -3.10 -0.34
CA ALA A 113 -4.21 -3.14 -1.74
C ALA A 113 -3.77 -1.77 -2.27
N LYS A 114 -4.24 -0.68 -1.65
CA LYS A 114 -3.91 0.72 -1.99
C LYS A 114 -2.83 1.31 -1.08
N ALA A 115 -1.95 0.46 -0.57
CA ALA A 115 -0.87 0.82 0.32
C ALA A 115 0.48 0.37 -0.26
N ASN A 116 1.53 1.14 0.01
CA ASN A 116 2.87 0.58 -0.04
C ASN A 116 3.01 -0.33 1.20
N LEU A 117 3.39 -1.58 0.98
CA LEU A 117 3.55 -2.58 2.04
C LEU A 117 5.03 -2.91 2.18
N SER A 118 5.51 -3.01 3.41
CA SER A 118 6.82 -3.59 3.74
C SER A 118 6.80 -5.11 3.64
N ASP A 119 5.64 -5.73 3.91
CA ASP A 119 5.40 -7.17 3.82
C ASP A 119 4.52 -7.55 2.62
N ASN A 120 4.48 -8.83 2.25
CA ASN A 120 3.68 -9.30 1.11
C ASN A 120 2.17 -9.17 1.40
N LEU A 121 1.39 -8.67 0.42
CA LEU A 121 -0.06 -8.58 0.52
C LEU A 121 -0.70 -9.95 0.81
N ALA A 122 -0.21 -11.02 0.19
CA ALA A 122 -0.74 -12.37 0.41
C ALA A 122 -0.56 -12.82 1.87
N ASP A 123 0.62 -12.56 2.45
CA ASP A 123 0.93 -12.92 3.84
C ASP A 123 0.06 -12.14 4.81
N ILE A 124 -0.05 -10.81 4.63
CA ILE A 124 -0.92 -9.95 5.45
C ILE A 124 -2.37 -10.41 5.38
N THR A 125 -2.89 -10.65 4.17
CA THR A 125 -4.29 -11.08 3.99
C THR A 125 -4.53 -12.47 4.58
N SER A 126 -3.59 -13.40 4.43
CA SER A 126 -3.66 -14.73 5.04
C SER A 126 -3.72 -14.64 6.56
N ASP A 127 -2.88 -13.80 7.15
CA ASP A 127 -2.84 -13.58 8.59
C ASP A 127 -4.14 -12.95 9.12
N ILE A 128 -4.71 -11.99 8.40
CA ILE A 128 -6.02 -11.41 8.73
C ILE A 128 -7.12 -12.48 8.65
N LEU A 129 -7.10 -13.33 7.61
CA LEU A 129 -8.06 -14.43 7.50
C LEU A 129 -7.94 -15.42 8.68
N GLN A 130 -6.71 -15.75 9.08
CA GLN A 130 -6.49 -16.62 10.22
C GLN A 130 -7.05 -16.00 11.52
N LEU A 131 -6.72 -14.73 11.78
CA LEU A 131 -7.24 -13.99 12.94
C LEU A 131 -8.77 -13.98 12.98
N THR A 132 -9.41 -13.86 11.82
CA THR A 132 -10.87 -13.79 11.76
C THR A 132 -11.51 -15.15 11.98
N GLN A 133 -10.93 -16.24 11.45
CA GLN A 133 -11.40 -17.61 11.67
C GLN A 133 -11.44 -18.01 13.16
N GLU A 134 -10.55 -17.45 13.97
CA GLU A 134 -10.45 -17.71 15.40
C GLU A 134 -11.47 -16.93 16.25
N ILE A 135 -12.28 -16.04 15.65
CA ILE A 135 -13.32 -15.29 16.37
C ILE A 135 -14.39 -16.23 16.95
N ASP A 136 -14.69 -16.06 18.24
CA ASP A 136 -15.76 -16.78 18.93
C ASP A 136 -17.17 -16.35 18.44
N LYS A 137 -17.73 -17.15 17.52
CA LYS A 137 -19.05 -16.96 16.91
C LYS A 137 -20.21 -17.20 17.87
N THR A 138 -19.97 -17.76 19.07
CA THR A 138 -21.02 -17.96 20.08
C THR A 138 -21.41 -16.65 20.76
N LYS A 139 -20.49 -15.69 20.82
CA LYS A 139 -20.73 -14.34 21.34
C LYS A 139 -21.49 -13.50 20.32
N LEU A 140 -22.40 -12.65 20.81
CA LEU A 140 -23.24 -11.78 19.97
C LEU A 140 -22.42 -10.94 18.98
N ARG A 141 -21.30 -10.37 19.43
CA ARG A 141 -20.39 -9.58 18.57
C ARG A 141 -19.69 -10.42 17.51
N GLY A 142 -19.19 -11.62 17.88
CA GLY A 142 -18.56 -12.53 16.94
C GLY A 142 -19.54 -13.01 15.86
N LYS A 143 -20.76 -13.38 16.26
CA LYS A 143 -21.85 -13.72 15.32
C LYS A 143 -22.16 -12.57 14.35
N ARG A 144 -22.16 -11.34 14.86
CA ARG A 144 -22.41 -10.15 14.04
C ARG A 144 -21.28 -9.90 13.03
N CYS A 145 -20.02 -9.90 13.49
CA CYS A 145 -18.86 -9.74 12.62
C CYS A 145 -18.86 -10.79 11.51
N TYR A 146 -19.12 -12.07 11.86
CA TYR A 146 -19.27 -13.14 10.88
C TYR A 146 -20.38 -12.85 9.86
N ASN A 147 -21.55 -12.40 10.32
CA ASN A 147 -22.68 -12.10 9.44
C ASN A 147 -22.44 -10.87 8.52
N GLU A 148 -21.67 -9.89 8.98
CA GLU A 148 -21.32 -8.69 8.19
C GLU A 148 -20.26 -9.00 7.13
N HIS A 149 -19.39 -9.98 7.38
CA HIS A 149 -18.28 -10.38 6.50
C HIS A 149 -18.37 -11.83 6.00
N VAL A 150 -19.60 -12.35 5.80
CA VAL A 150 -19.79 -13.76 5.44
C VAL A 150 -19.02 -14.12 4.17
N ALA A 151 -18.93 -13.21 3.20
CA ALA A 151 -18.22 -13.44 1.95
C ALA A 151 -16.73 -13.71 2.19
N GLU A 152 -16.10 -12.95 3.08
CA GLU A 152 -14.69 -13.11 3.46
C GLU A 152 -14.47 -14.37 4.31
N PHE A 153 -15.44 -14.73 5.14
CA PHE A 153 -15.40 -15.92 5.99
C PHE A 153 -15.67 -17.25 5.28
N SER A 154 -16.49 -17.22 4.23
CA SER A 154 -16.97 -18.39 3.49
C SER A 154 -16.38 -18.50 2.09
N GLY A 155 -15.74 -17.43 1.61
CA GLY A 155 -15.12 -17.33 0.30
C GLY A 155 -13.84 -18.14 0.20
N ASN A 156 -13.48 -18.45 -1.04
CA ASN A 156 -12.20 -19.04 -1.36
C ASN A 156 -11.11 -17.98 -1.14
N TYR A 157 -10.15 -18.23 -0.25
CA TYR A 157 -9.03 -17.32 0.01
C TYR A 157 -8.33 -16.86 -1.28
N ASN A 158 -8.18 -17.77 -2.25
CA ASN A 158 -7.52 -17.44 -3.52
C ASN A 158 -8.33 -16.45 -4.36
N GLU A 159 -9.66 -16.51 -4.32
CA GLU A 159 -10.51 -15.54 -5.03
C GLU A 159 -10.42 -14.17 -4.36
N TRP A 160 -10.48 -14.13 -3.02
CA TRP A 160 -10.36 -12.89 -2.27
C TRP A 160 -8.98 -12.22 -2.43
N LEU A 161 -7.89 -13.00 -2.39
CA LEU A 161 -6.55 -12.49 -2.68
C LEU A 161 -6.45 -11.95 -4.10
N SER A 162 -7.02 -12.66 -5.08
CA SER A 162 -7.06 -12.21 -6.48
C SER A 162 -7.77 -10.86 -6.63
N ASP A 163 -8.89 -10.64 -5.94
CA ASP A 163 -9.61 -9.35 -6.00
C ASP A 163 -8.77 -8.19 -5.41
N LEU A 164 -8.03 -8.45 -4.34
CA LEU A 164 -7.11 -7.47 -3.76
C LEU A 164 -5.91 -7.20 -4.67
N GLU A 165 -5.36 -8.22 -5.34
CA GLU A 165 -4.30 -8.06 -6.33
C GLU A 165 -4.76 -7.25 -7.54
N ILE A 166 -5.98 -7.49 -8.04
CA ILE A 166 -6.60 -6.68 -9.11
C ILE A 166 -6.74 -5.22 -8.66
N THR A 167 -7.21 -5.00 -7.43
CA THR A 167 -7.34 -3.66 -6.85
C THR A 167 -5.99 -2.95 -6.75
N ARG A 168 -4.94 -3.66 -6.31
CA ARG A 168 -3.58 -3.13 -6.24
C ARG A 168 -3.06 -2.75 -7.63
N ASN A 169 -3.23 -3.64 -8.60
CA ASN A 169 -2.77 -3.45 -9.96
C ASN A 169 -3.45 -2.23 -10.62
N SER A 170 -4.76 -2.08 -10.42
CA SER A 170 -5.50 -0.90 -10.87
C SER A 170 -4.97 0.37 -10.21
N TRP A 171 -4.78 0.37 -8.90
CA TRP A 171 -4.27 1.53 -8.17
C TRP A 171 -2.86 1.95 -8.63
N LEU A 172 -1.95 1.00 -8.84
CA LEU A 172 -0.61 1.26 -9.36
C LEU A 172 -0.62 1.75 -10.81
N SER A 173 -1.53 1.22 -11.64
CA SER A 173 -1.74 1.68 -13.01
C SER A 173 -2.18 3.13 -13.03
N ASP A 174 -3.23 3.49 -12.29
CA ASP A 174 -3.75 4.87 -12.20
C ASP A 174 -2.67 5.83 -11.67
N LYS A 175 -1.87 5.38 -10.69
CA LYS A 175 -0.77 6.15 -10.12
C LYS A 175 0.34 6.40 -11.15
N PHE A 176 0.66 5.41 -11.99
CA PHE A 176 1.66 5.56 -13.04
C PHE A 176 1.15 6.42 -14.20
N GLU A 177 -0.11 6.26 -14.62
CA GLU A 177 -0.75 7.04 -15.68
C GLU A 177 -0.73 8.54 -15.37
N LYS A 178 -1.08 8.94 -14.15
CA LYS A 178 -0.96 10.35 -13.70
C LYS A 178 0.45 10.92 -13.83
N PHE A 179 1.46 10.12 -13.51
CA PHE A 179 2.85 10.52 -13.73
C PHE A 179 3.19 10.62 -15.22
N GLN A 180 2.67 9.73 -16.06
CA GLN A 180 2.87 9.82 -17.51
C GLN A 180 2.24 11.08 -18.09
N GLU A 181 1.03 11.44 -17.68
CA GLU A 181 0.37 12.70 -18.06
C GLU A 181 1.21 13.93 -17.65
N TYR A 182 1.68 13.96 -16.40
CA TYR A 182 2.60 14.99 -15.92
C TYR A 182 3.90 15.02 -16.75
N SER A 183 4.46 13.86 -17.08
CA SER A 183 5.70 13.78 -17.84
C SER A 183 5.58 14.38 -19.24
N VAL A 184 4.38 14.42 -19.82
CA VAL A 184 4.05 15.01 -21.12
C VAL A 184 3.86 16.54 -21.05
N SER A 185 3.88 17.16 -19.87
CA SER A 185 3.88 18.63 -19.73
C SER A 185 5.26 19.26 -19.49
N LEU A 186 6.30 18.47 -19.23
CA LEU A 186 7.68 18.90 -19.00
C LEU A 186 8.44 19.40 -20.25
N PRO A 187 9.09 20.57 -20.28
CA PRO A 187 9.72 21.13 -21.49
C PRO A 187 10.72 20.22 -22.24
N GLU A 188 11.37 19.28 -21.54
CA GLU A 188 12.35 18.34 -22.10
C GLU A 188 11.87 16.87 -21.93
N HIS A 189 10.94 16.41 -22.77
CA HIS A 189 10.42 15.03 -22.68
C HIS A 189 11.36 13.94 -23.22
N GLY A 190 12.45 14.32 -23.90
CA GLY A 190 13.49 13.48 -24.49
C GLY A 190 13.17 11.98 -24.66
N ASN A 191 13.97 11.15 -23.99
CA ASN A 191 13.81 9.69 -23.94
C ASN A 191 12.69 9.23 -22.98
N LEU A 192 12.19 10.12 -22.11
CA LEU A 192 11.31 9.79 -20.99
C LEU A 192 9.99 9.16 -21.45
N ILE A 193 9.39 9.61 -22.55
CA ILE A 193 8.17 9.01 -23.11
C ILE A 193 8.38 7.52 -23.42
N TRP A 194 9.54 7.17 -23.97
CA TRP A 194 9.90 5.79 -24.33
C TRP A 194 10.18 4.94 -23.09
N VAL A 195 10.88 5.51 -22.11
CA VAL A 195 11.13 4.89 -20.81
C VAL A 195 9.81 4.58 -20.11
N ASN A 196 8.90 5.56 -20.06
CA ASN A 196 7.58 5.41 -19.47
C ASN A 196 6.75 4.34 -20.18
N LYS A 197 6.75 4.28 -21.52
CA LYS A 197 6.03 3.22 -22.26
C LYS A 197 6.61 1.82 -22.00
N PHE A 198 7.93 1.71 -21.93
CA PHE A 198 8.59 0.44 -21.62
C PHE A 198 8.20 -0.06 -20.23
N PHE A 199 8.29 0.79 -19.20
CA PHE A 199 7.92 0.38 -17.83
C PHE A 199 6.42 0.22 -17.65
N ASN A 200 5.57 0.94 -18.41
CA ASN A 200 4.13 0.71 -18.42
C ASN A 200 3.78 -0.73 -18.81
N SER A 201 4.57 -1.36 -19.68
CA SER A 201 4.34 -2.76 -20.08
C SER A 201 4.43 -3.76 -18.90
N TYR A 202 5.16 -3.39 -17.83
CA TYR A 202 5.22 -4.17 -16.59
C TYR A 202 4.08 -3.80 -15.64
N VAL A 203 3.74 -2.50 -15.55
CA VAL A 203 2.60 -2.01 -14.75
C VAL A 203 1.29 -2.65 -15.22
N GLN A 204 1.01 -2.61 -16.53
CA GLN A 204 -0.19 -3.21 -17.13
C GLN A 204 -0.28 -4.73 -16.97
N ARG A 205 0.84 -5.39 -16.66
CA ARG A 205 0.88 -6.84 -16.38
C ARG A 205 0.78 -7.16 -14.88
N GLY A 206 0.64 -6.17 -14.01
CA GLY A 206 0.59 -6.38 -12.56
C GLY A 206 1.90 -6.87 -11.96
N LEU A 207 3.04 -6.58 -12.61
CA LEU A 207 4.37 -7.02 -12.15
C LEU A 207 5.06 -6.03 -11.21
N VAL A 208 4.43 -4.88 -10.98
CA VAL A 208 4.91 -3.82 -10.11
C VAL A 208 4.30 -4.03 -8.73
N TRP A 209 5.16 -4.11 -7.71
CA TRP A 209 4.72 -4.28 -6.33
C TRP A 209 4.65 -2.94 -5.59
N LYS A 210 5.60 -2.05 -5.84
CA LYS A 210 5.69 -0.74 -5.19
C LYS A 210 6.03 0.30 -6.25
N LEU A 211 5.39 1.46 -6.16
CA LEU A 211 5.64 2.59 -7.04
C LEU A 211 5.63 3.85 -6.19
N ASP A 212 6.76 4.54 -6.10
CA ASP A 212 6.90 5.78 -5.39
C ASP A 212 7.49 6.86 -6.29
N PHE A 213 7.12 8.10 -6.01
CA PHE A 213 7.64 9.28 -6.71
C PHE A 213 8.28 10.21 -5.70
N TYR A 214 9.47 10.70 -6.00
CA TYR A 214 10.23 11.58 -5.13
C TYR A 214 10.65 12.85 -5.85
N THR A 215 10.58 13.99 -5.17
CA THR A 215 11.01 15.29 -5.71
C THR A 215 11.62 16.15 -4.61
N SER A 216 12.17 17.31 -4.98
CA SER A 216 12.72 18.27 -4.02
C SER A 216 11.60 18.98 -3.23
N LYS A 217 11.95 19.51 -2.06
CA LYS A 217 11.00 20.23 -1.19
C LYS A 217 10.40 21.48 -1.86
N SER A 218 11.16 22.15 -2.71
CA SER A 218 10.72 23.36 -3.43
C SER A 218 9.74 23.03 -4.56
N HIS A 219 9.85 21.85 -5.16
CA HIS A 219 9.07 21.44 -6.33
C HIS A 219 7.82 20.61 -5.98
N VAL A 220 7.77 19.99 -4.80
CA VAL A 220 6.71 19.03 -4.43
C VAL A 220 5.28 19.56 -4.56
N ASN A 221 5.03 20.83 -4.28
CA ASN A 221 3.68 21.39 -4.37
C ASN A 221 3.17 21.40 -5.81
N GLN A 222 4.03 21.76 -6.77
CA GLN A 222 3.68 21.76 -8.20
C GLN A 222 3.48 20.33 -8.72
N VAL A 223 4.32 19.39 -8.28
CA VAL A 223 4.20 17.99 -8.70
C VAL A 223 2.93 17.34 -8.14
N LYS A 224 2.54 17.67 -6.90
CA LYS A 224 1.37 17.08 -6.23
C LYS A 224 0.03 17.42 -6.87
N ASP A 225 -0.05 18.51 -7.62
CA ASP A 225 -1.25 18.85 -8.40
C ASP A 225 -1.55 17.79 -9.48
N HIS A 226 -0.51 17.07 -9.94
CA HIS A 226 -0.63 16.02 -10.95
C HIS A 226 -0.36 14.61 -10.40
N VAL A 227 0.60 14.49 -9.48
CA VAL A 227 1.04 13.23 -8.85
C VAL A 227 0.89 13.37 -7.33
N PRO A 228 -0.33 13.18 -6.78
CA PRO A 228 -0.67 13.55 -5.39
C PRO A 228 0.17 12.83 -4.33
N ASP A 229 0.65 11.62 -4.63
CA ASP A 229 1.44 10.78 -3.73
C ASP A 229 2.95 11.06 -3.83
N CYS A 230 3.37 12.13 -4.51
CA CYS A 230 4.78 12.49 -4.60
C CYS A 230 5.34 12.88 -3.23
N LYS A 231 6.46 12.26 -2.86
CA LYS A 231 7.15 12.41 -1.58
C LYS A 231 8.33 13.37 -1.71
N VAL A 232 8.67 14.05 -0.63
CA VAL A 232 9.88 14.87 -0.57
C VAL A 232 11.08 13.99 -0.24
N HIS A 233 12.16 14.11 -0.99
CA HIS A 233 13.46 13.53 -0.65
C HIS A 233 14.52 14.62 -0.52
N HIS A 234 15.39 14.49 0.48
CA HIS A 234 16.49 15.44 0.68
C HIS A 234 17.61 15.16 -0.34
N GLY A 235 18.12 16.20 -0.99
CA GLY A 235 19.23 16.09 -1.95
C GLY A 235 18.83 15.82 -3.40
N ILE A 236 17.54 15.65 -3.71
CA ILE A 236 17.07 15.68 -5.10
C ILE A 236 17.15 17.13 -5.62
N SER A 237 17.66 17.29 -6.84
CA SER A 237 17.71 18.58 -7.55
C SER A 237 16.32 19.16 -7.77
N ASP A 238 16.25 20.49 -7.75
CA ASP A 238 15.03 21.20 -8.10
C ASP A 238 14.59 20.83 -9.52
N GLN A 239 13.26 20.76 -9.73
CA GLN A 239 12.63 20.40 -11.01
C GLN A 239 12.77 18.92 -11.44
N THR A 240 13.45 18.08 -10.66
CA THR A 240 13.59 16.64 -10.95
C THR A 240 12.59 15.81 -10.15
N VAL A 241 11.86 14.91 -10.83
CA VAL A 241 11.03 13.89 -10.19
C VAL A 241 11.62 12.53 -10.46
N TYR A 242 11.93 11.78 -9.41
CA TYR A 242 12.38 10.40 -9.46
C TYR A 242 11.18 9.46 -9.41
N VAL A 243 11.21 8.44 -10.26
CA VAL A 243 10.32 7.28 -10.24
C VAL A 243 11.10 6.13 -9.63
N VAL A 244 10.55 5.54 -8.56
CA VAL A 244 11.09 4.35 -7.91
C VAL A 244 10.06 3.25 -8.00
N MET A 245 10.39 2.17 -8.70
CA MET A 245 9.48 1.08 -8.98
C MET A 245 10.11 -0.23 -8.53
N GLN A 246 9.43 -0.97 -7.66
CA GLN A 246 9.83 -2.33 -7.31
C GLN A 246 9.10 -3.32 -8.21
N LEU A 247 9.85 -4.07 -9.00
CA LEU A 247 9.37 -5.18 -9.83
C LEU A 247 9.92 -6.48 -9.28
N SER A 248 9.10 -7.24 -8.56
CA SER A 248 9.54 -8.46 -7.87
C SER A 248 10.74 -8.17 -6.94
N ASN A 249 11.86 -8.86 -7.15
CA ASN A 249 13.11 -8.67 -6.42
C ASN A 249 14.04 -7.60 -7.01
N ALA A 250 13.58 -6.73 -7.90
CA ALA A 250 14.38 -5.65 -8.46
C ALA A 250 13.75 -4.29 -8.18
N VAL A 251 14.60 -3.27 -7.95
CA VAL A 251 14.20 -1.87 -7.87
C VAL A 251 14.74 -1.14 -9.08
N VAL A 252 13.84 -0.48 -9.79
CA VAL A 252 14.13 0.38 -10.93
C VAL A 252 13.99 1.81 -10.47
N VAL A 253 15.00 2.63 -10.78
CA VAL A 253 14.96 4.06 -10.55
C VAL A 253 15.35 4.80 -11.81
N TYR A 254 14.55 5.79 -12.17
CA TYR A 254 14.86 6.79 -13.19
C TYR A 254 14.22 8.12 -12.79
N ASN A 255 14.50 9.21 -13.50
CA ASN A 255 13.94 10.53 -13.19
C ASN A 255 13.42 11.27 -14.43
N THR A 256 12.84 12.46 -14.24
CA THR A 256 12.30 13.27 -15.33
C THR A 256 13.34 13.84 -16.28
N SER A 257 14.61 13.88 -15.87
CA SER A 257 15.75 14.25 -16.70
C SER A 257 16.45 13.02 -17.31
N ALA A 258 15.83 11.83 -17.25
CA ALA A 258 16.53 10.57 -17.45
C ALA A 258 16.96 10.32 -18.90
N ASP A 259 18.26 10.49 -19.12
CA ASP A 259 19.02 9.71 -20.10
C ASP A 259 19.62 8.44 -19.50
N GLU A 260 19.51 8.26 -18.18
CA GLU A 260 20.04 7.12 -17.46
C GLU A 260 19.13 6.73 -16.28
N GLY A 261 19.30 5.50 -15.81
CA GLY A 261 18.62 4.95 -14.65
C GLY A 261 19.43 3.83 -14.01
N VAL A 262 18.87 3.27 -12.94
CA VAL A 262 19.46 2.13 -12.24
C VAL A 262 18.43 1.02 -12.10
N ILE A 263 18.89 -0.21 -12.33
CA ILE A 263 18.16 -1.42 -11.96
C ILE A 263 19.05 -2.18 -10.98
N SER A 264 18.57 -2.39 -9.76
CA SER A 264 19.29 -3.08 -8.70
C SER A 264 18.47 -4.25 -8.16
N GLU A 265 19.12 -5.40 -7.99
CA GLU A 265 18.50 -6.60 -7.43
C GLU A 265 18.57 -6.56 -5.90
N LEU A 266 17.41 -6.66 -5.24
CA LEU A 266 17.23 -6.76 -3.80
C LEU A 266 17.90 -8.04 -3.27
N GLY A 267 18.61 -7.94 -2.15
CA GLY A 267 19.34 -9.03 -1.51
C GLY A 267 20.64 -9.43 -2.22
N LYS A 268 21.03 -8.73 -3.29
CA LYS A 268 22.34 -8.92 -3.95
C LYS A 268 23.15 -7.65 -4.09
N LEU A 269 22.54 -6.61 -4.70
CA LEU A 269 23.22 -5.34 -4.97
C LEU A 269 22.81 -4.26 -3.97
N VAL A 270 21.59 -4.38 -3.44
CA VAL A 270 21.00 -3.50 -2.42
C VAL A 270 20.22 -4.37 -1.46
N ASP A 271 20.21 -4.02 -0.18
CA ASP A 271 19.58 -4.81 0.88
C ASP A 271 18.06 -4.63 0.86
N SER A 272 17.58 -3.40 0.64
CA SER A 272 16.15 -3.08 0.68
C SER A 272 15.75 -1.97 -0.27
N HIS A 273 14.44 -1.85 -0.53
CA HIS A 273 13.86 -0.72 -1.26
C HIS A 273 14.18 0.61 -0.57
N ASP A 274 14.14 0.64 0.76
CA ASP A 274 14.33 1.88 1.52
C ASP A 274 15.79 2.36 1.48
N GLN A 275 16.76 1.44 1.38
CA GLN A 275 18.15 1.81 1.08
C GLN A 275 18.27 2.52 -0.27
N VAL A 276 17.61 2.01 -1.32
CA VAL A 276 17.59 2.66 -2.64
C VAL A 276 17.00 4.06 -2.56
N VAL A 277 15.94 4.24 -1.76
CA VAL A 277 15.31 5.55 -1.55
C VAL A 277 16.30 6.52 -0.89
N VAL A 278 16.97 6.12 0.19
CA VAL A 278 17.97 6.94 0.90
C VAL A 278 19.11 7.37 -0.04
N ASP A 279 19.55 6.46 -0.90
CA ASP A 279 20.68 6.68 -1.79
C ASP A 279 20.31 7.44 -3.07
N LEU A 280 19.04 7.79 -3.31
CA LEU A 280 18.54 8.38 -4.57
C LEU A 280 19.47 9.43 -5.22
N PRO A 281 20.00 10.44 -4.49
CA PRO A 281 20.88 11.47 -5.07
C PRO A 281 22.27 10.95 -5.48
N ASN A 282 22.71 9.83 -4.90
CA ASN A 282 24.04 9.26 -5.04
C ASN A 282 24.04 7.93 -5.80
N LEU A 283 22.88 7.48 -6.31
CA LEU A 283 22.78 6.23 -7.06
C LEU A 283 23.67 6.27 -8.30
N LYS A 284 24.53 5.26 -8.43
CA LYS A 284 25.31 5.06 -9.63
C LYS A 284 24.42 4.44 -10.71
N TYR A 285 24.10 5.22 -11.74
CA TYR A 285 23.33 4.72 -12.88
C TYR A 285 24.07 3.62 -13.60
N ASN A 286 23.35 2.56 -13.97
CA ASN A 286 23.89 1.36 -14.61
C ASN A 286 23.18 1.02 -15.93
N LEU A 287 22.25 1.87 -16.35
CA LEU A 287 21.48 1.73 -17.56
C LEU A 287 21.34 3.10 -18.24
N SER A 288 21.83 3.22 -19.47
CA SER A 288 21.61 4.42 -20.29
C SER A 288 20.43 4.20 -21.23
N PHE A 289 19.50 5.15 -21.26
CA PHE A 289 18.26 5.14 -22.03
C PHE A 289 18.41 5.73 -23.45
N MET A 290 19.63 5.74 -24.00
CA MET A 290 19.87 6.22 -25.36
C MET A 290 18.98 5.52 -26.41
N LEU A 291 18.15 6.30 -27.11
CA LEU A 291 17.38 5.82 -28.25
C LEU A 291 18.29 5.15 -29.29
N SER A 292 18.02 3.87 -29.58
CA SER A 292 18.73 3.11 -30.61
C SER A 292 17.74 2.36 -31.49
N LYS A 293 18.04 2.24 -32.79
CA LYS A 293 17.21 1.44 -33.73
C LYS A 293 17.08 -0.03 -33.31
N THR A 294 18.05 -0.52 -32.54
CA THR A 294 18.17 -1.90 -32.08
C THR A 294 17.45 -2.16 -30.75
N GLY A 295 17.06 -1.13 -30.00
CA GLY A 295 16.40 -1.30 -28.71
C GLY A 295 17.31 -1.88 -27.63
N PHE A 296 18.61 -1.54 -27.66
CA PHE A 296 19.63 -2.17 -26.82
C PHE A 296 19.37 -1.99 -25.33
N TRP A 297 18.98 -0.80 -24.88
CA TRP A 297 18.72 -0.56 -23.46
C TRP A 297 17.47 -1.30 -22.98
N GLN A 298 16.44 -1.44 -23.82
CA GLN A 298 15.25 -2.23 -23.49
C GLN A 298 15.61 -3.70 -23.33
N TYR A 299 16.45 -4.24 -24.22
CA TYR A 299 16.96 -5.60 -24.08
C TYR A 299 17.75 -5.77 -22.78
N ARG A 300 18.67 -4.83 -22.47
CA ARG A 300 19.46 -4.86 -21.23
C ARG A 300 18.57 -4.76 -19.99
N ALA A 301 17.60 -3.86 -19.99
CA ALA A 301 16.65 -3.69 -18.89
C ALA A 301 15.81 -4.97 -18.69
N SER A 302 15.24 -5.53 -19.76
CA SER A 302 14.52 -6.79 -19.70
C SER A 302 15.39 -7.94 -19.21
N TYR A 303 16.66 -8.00 -19.62
CA TYR A 303 17.60 -9.02 -19.14
C TYR A 303 17.85 -8.89 -17.63
N MET A 304 18.06 -7.67 -17.14
CA MET A 304 18.23 -7.40 -15.71
C MET A 304 16.97 -7.73 -14.90
N LEU A 305 15.78 -7.54 -15.47
CA LEU A 305 14.49 -7.82 -14.82
C LEU A 305 14.00 -9.26 -15.02
N LYS A 306 14.63 -10.04 -15.90
CA LYS A 306 14.15 -11.37 -16.32
C LYS A 306 14.06 -12.34 -15.14
N ASN A 307 15.01 -12.27 -14.22
CA ASN A 307 15.08 -13.17 -13.07
C ASN A 307 13.91 -12.96 -12.09
N GLY A 308 13.48 -11.71 -11.91
CA GLY A 308 12.38 -11.36 -11.00
C GLY A 308 10.99 -11.48 -11.65
N THR A 309 10.87 -11.12 -12.93
CA THR A 309 9.57 -10.95 -13.60
C THR A 309 9.19 -12.10 -14.54
N LYS A 310 10.17 -12.90 -14.99
CA LYS A 310 10.02 -13.89 -16.09
C LYS A 310 9.36 -13.31 -17.35
N PHE A 311 9.40 -12.00 -17.52
CA PHE A 311 8.72 -11.26 -18.57
C PHE A 311 9.70 -10.32 -19.28
N SER A 312 9.48 -10.12 -20.58
CA SER A 312 10.22 -9.16 -21.40
C SER A 312 9.24 -8.50 -22.37
N PRO A 313 9.06 -7.17 -22.32
CA PRO A 313 8.26 -6.45 -23.29
C PRO A 313 8.73 -6.70 -24.72
N ARG A 314 7.77 -6.90 -25.62
CA ARG A 314 8.04 -6.93 -27.05
C ARG A 314 8.15 -5.50 -27.56
N ARG A 315 8.91 -5.29 -28.63
CA ARG A 315 9.09 -3.97 -29.25
C ARG A 315 7.77 -3.23 -29.55
N ILE A 316 6.74 -3.98 -29.95
CA ILE A 316 5.40 -3.44 -30.23
C ILE A 316 4.67 -2.91 -28.98
N ASP A 317 5.03 -3.39 -27.78
CA ASP A 317 4.36 -3.01 -26.53
C ASP A 317 4.73 -1.58 -26.10
N TYR A 318 5.87 -1.07 -26.55
CA TYR A 318 6.40 0.23 -26.13
C TYR A 318 6.79 1.17 -27.28
N MET A 319 6.74 0.72 -28.53
CA MET A 319 6.94 1.60 -29.69
C MET A 319 5.67 2.36 -30.09
N VAL A 320 5.76 3.69 -30.23
CA VAL A 320 4.71 4.57 -30.77
C VAL A 320 4.64 4.28 -32.26
N LYS A 321 3.42 4.13 -32.79
CA LYS A 321 3.19 4.11 -34.24
C LYS A 321 3.36 5.49 -34.84
#